data_AF-A0A5M9JIV3-F1
#
_entry.id   AF-A0A5M9JIV3-F1
#
_cell.length_a   1.000
_cell.length_b   1.000
_cell.length_c   1.000
_cell.angle_alpha   90.00
_cell.angle_beta   90.00
_cell.angle_gamma   90.00
#
_symmetry.space_group_name_H-M   'P 1'
#
loop_
_entity.id
_entity.type
_entity.pdbx_description
1 polymer ?
#
loop_
_entity_poly.entity_id
_entity_poly.type
_entity_poly.pdbx_seq_one_letter_code
_entity_poly.pdbx_strand_id
1 'polypeptide(L)'
;MKALLTESEWPWSRKIDKLLWRGATMNLEVRKKFVEVTKGKTWADVKTLDWHDEGSMRNDLKSMDEHCQYKFLAHTEGNSYSARLKYLRNCRSVIVAHKLEWMEFFHPLMKKDGSEQNYIEVDRQFEGLEKKMEELLGKKDSGDLEEIAERSVRVFRERYLTPAAEVCYWRRLISGWKEVMGFEVEFFNVTATGEKKWRGVPVESFLLERRLKWDPVLI
;
A
#
# COMPACT_ATOMS: atom_id res chain seq x y z
N MET A 1 -9.76 -13.75 -2.89
CA MET A 1 -9.49 -12.36 -2.44
C MET A 1 -10.68 -11.51 -2.86
N LYS A 2 -11.22 -10.62 -2.01
CA LYS A 2 -12.42 -9.80 -2.34
C LYS A 2 -12.26 -9.02 -3.64
N ALA A 3 -11.09 -8.42 -3.87
CA ALA A 3 -10.78 -7.71 -5.11
C ALA A 3 -11.08 -8.56 -6.37
N LEU A 4 -10.61 -9.82 -6.43
CA LEU A 4 -10.87 -10.70 -7.58
C LEU A 4 -12.35 -10.96 -7.83
N LEU A 5 -13.15 -11.09 -6.76
CA LEU A 5 -14.60 -11.27 -6.89
C LEU A 5 -15.24 -10.01 -7.47
N THR A 6 -14.93 -8.84 -6.92
CA THR A 6 -15.43 -7.56 -7.45
C THR A 6 -15.01 -7.35 -8.90
N GLU A 7 -13.78 -7.70 -9.28
CA GLU A 7 -13.29 -7.53 -10.65
C GLU A 7 -13.91 -8.48 -11.65
N SER A 8 -14.40 -9.65 -11.21
CA SER A 8 -15.17 -10.54 -12.07
C SER A 8 -16.51 -9.91 -12.47
N GLU A 9 -17.10 -9.10 -11.58
CA GLU A 9 -18.32 -8.34 -11.85
C GLU A 9 -18.05 -6.97 -12.50
N TRP A 10 -16.84 -6.42 -12.27
CA TRP A 10 -16.34 -5.14 -12.77
C TRP A 10 -15.10 -5.31 -13.66
N PRO A 11 -15.25 -5.91 -14.86
CA PRO A 11 -14.18 -5.93 -15.84
C PRO A 11 -13.81 -4.51 -16.24
N TRP A 12 -12.61 -4.33 -16.81
CA TRP A 12 -12.06 -3.02 -17.18
C TRP A 12 -13.05 -2.13 -17.95
N SER A 13 -13.74 -2.70 -18.94
CA SER A 13 -14.75 -2.01 -19.75
C SER A 13 -15.94 -1.46 -18.96
N ARG A 14 -16.24 -2.03 -17.79
CA ARG A 14 -17.32 -1.61 -16.90
C ARG A 14 -16.86 -0.65 -15.79
N LYS A 15 -15.57 -0.58 -15.51
CA LYS A 15 -15.04 0.27 -14.43
C LYS A 15 -15.40 1.74 -14.66
N ILE A 16 -15.70 2.44 -13.57
CA ILE A 16 -16.08 3.85 -13.55
C ILE A 16 -14.89 4.71 -14.00
N ASP A 17 -15.14 5.56 -15.01
CA ASP A 17 -14.18 6.48 -15.61
C ASP A 17 -13.93 7.72 -14.73
N LYS A 18 -13.54 7.51 -13.47
CA LYS A 18 -13.22 8.59 -12.51
C LYS A 18 -11.98 8.27 -11.68
N LEU A 19 -11.35 9.32 -11.17
CA LEU A 19 -10.33 9.22 -10.13
C LEU A 19 -10.98 9.12 -8.75
N LEU A 20 -10.89 7.94 -8.12
CA LEU A 20 -11.41 7.72 -6.78
C LEU A 20 -10.37 8.03 -5.70
N TRP A 21 -10.81 8.68 -4.63
CA TRP A 21 -10.09 8.72 -3.36
C TRP A 21 -11.04 8.86 -2.16
N ARG A 22 -10.72 8.14 -1.08
CA ARG A 22 -11.37 8.25 0.23
C ARG A 22 -10.33 8.26 1.33
N GLY A 23 -10.29 9.33 2.14
CA GLY A 23 -9.38 9.40 3.28
C GLY A 23 -9.54 10.67 4.11
N ALA A 24 -8.94 10.66 5.30
CA ALA A 24 -8.84 11.84 6.14
C ALA A 24 -7.73 12.77 5.63
N THR A 25 -7.93 14.09 5.68
CA THR A 25 -6.89 15.07 5.30
C THR A 25 -5.72 15.07 6.28
N MET A 26 -5.95 14.72 7.54
CA MET A 26 -4.94 14.67 8.61
C MET A 26 -4.15 15.98 8.80
N ASN A 27 -4.73 17.11 8.40
CA ASN A 27 -4.07 18.41 8.35
C ASN A 27 -2.81 18.47 7.43
N LEU A 28 -2.62 17.48 6.56
CA LEU A 28 -1.45 17.37 5.68
C LEU A 28 -1.64 18.21 4.41
N GLU A 29 -0.64 19.02 4.08
CA GLU A 29 -0.67 19.90 2.91
C GLU A 29 -0.94 19.14 1.61
N VAL A 30 -0.24 18.03 1.37
CA VAL A 30 -0.43 17.18 0.18
C VAL A 30 -1.88 16.71 0.02
N ARG A 31 -2.56 16.33 1.12
CA ARG A 31 -3.95 15.87 1.07
C ARG A 31 -4.93 17.02 0.95
N LYS A 32 -4.68 18.15 1.63
CA LYS A 32 -5.51 19.36 1.50
C LYS A 32 -5.52 19.85 0.07
N LYS A 33 -4.33 19.97 -0.54
CA LYS A 33 -4.18 20.42 -1.92
C LYS A 33 -4.84 19.45 -2.90
N PHE A 34 -4.67 18.14 -2.70
CA PHE A 34 -5.35 17.12 -3.51
C PHE A 34 -6.88 17.27 -3.48
N VAL A 35 -7.46 17.45 -2.29
CA VAL A 35 -8.91 17.64 -2.12
C VAL A 35 -9.37 18.96 -2.75
N GLU A 36 -8.58 20.03 -2.63
CA GLU A 36 -8.89 21.33 -3.22
C GLU A 36 -8.95 21.26 -4.75
N VAL A 37 -7.91 20.72 -5.40
CA VAL A 37 -7.83 20.67 -6.88
C VAL A 37 -8.85 19.72 -7.52
N THR A 38 -9.39 18.78 -6.74
CA THR A 38 -10.41 17.80 -7.20
C THR A 38 -11.84 18.24 -6.90
N LYS A 39 -12.03 19.32 -6.11
CA LYS A 39 -13.35 19.77 -5.68
C LYS A 39 -14.23 20.18 -6.85
N GLY A 40 -15.42 19.59 -6.94
CA GLY A 40 -16.42 19.91 -7.97
C GLY A 40 -16.06 19.45 -9.39
N LYS A 41 -14.97 18.67 -9.54
CA LYS A 41 -14.53 18.18 -10.84
C LYS A 41 -15.30 16.92 -11.24
N THR A 42 -15.81 16.88 -12.47
CA THR A 42 -16.64 15.76 -12.97
C THR A 42 -15.86 14.45 -13.10
N TRP A 43 -14.55 14.55 -13.37
CA TRP A 43 -13.61 13.42 -13.44
C TRP A 43 -13.18 12.88 -12.07
N ALA A 44 -13.48 13.60 -10.98
CA ALA A 44 -13.08 13.23 -9.63
C ALA A 44 -14.25 12.62 -8.86
N ASP A 45 -14.01 11.48 -8.23
CA ASP A 45 -14.80 11.00 -7.10
C ASP A 45 -13.90 11.02 -5.86
N VAL A 46 -13.67 12.21 -5.33
CA VAL A 46 -12.77 12.45 -4.20
C VAL A 46 -13.59 12.99 -3.04
N LYS A 47 -13.54 12.28 -1.91
CA LYS A 47 -14.21 12.72 -0.67
C LYS A 47 -13.32 12.52 0.54
N THR A 48 -13.35 13.50 1.43
CA THR A 48 -12.73 13.41 2.74
C THR A 48 -13.60 12.56 3.64
N LEU A 49 -12.98 11.60 4.34
CA LEU A 49 -13.67 10.84 5.38
C LEU A 49 -13.44 11.52 6.72
N ASP A 50 -14.53 11.85 7.40
CA ASP A 50 -14.52 12.25 8.80
C ASP A 50 -15.03 11.10 9.66
N TRP A 51 -14.15 10.53 10.48
CA TRP A 51 -14.46 9.39 11.34
C TRP A 51 -15.39 9.75 12.50
N HIS A 52 -15.54 11.05 12.78
CA HIS A 52 -16.44 11.57 13.81
C HIS A 52 -17.83 11.92 13.26
N ASP A 53 -18.02 11.86 11.94
CA ASP A 53 -19.30 12.11 11.29
C ASP A 53 -19.91 10.80 10.75
N GLU A 54 -20.99 10.33 11.38
CA GLU A 54 -21.71 9.13 10.94
C GLU A 54 -22.25 9.26 9.51
N GLY A 55 -22.59 10.49 9.07
CA GLY A 55 -23.06 10.76 7.72
C GLY A 55 -21.98 10.46 6.68
N SER A 56 -20.76 10.96 6.88
CA SER A 56 -19.59 10.69 6.05
C SER A 56 -19.27 9.19 6.02
N MET A 57 -19.26 8.54 7.19
CA MET A 57 -18.95 7.11 7.29
C MET A 57 -19.99 6.23 6.58
N ARG A 58 -21.27 6.62 6.60
CA ARG A 58 -22.34 5.87 5.94
C ARG A 58 -22.39 6.09 4.43
N ASN A 59 -22.15 7.31 3.96
CA ASN A 59 -22.42 7.69 2.56
C ASN A 59 -21.17 7.75 1.69
N ASP A 60 -20.01 8.01 2.29
CA ASP A 60 -18.77 8.28 1.55
C ASP A 60 -17.76 7.16 1.68
N LEU A 61 -17.80 6.38 2.76
CA LEU A 61 -16.89 5.25 2.93
C LEU A 61 -17.03 4.28 1.75
N LYS A 62 -15.87 3.83 1.27
CA LYS A 62 -15.76 2.75 0.30
C LYS A 62 -14.85 1.67 0.88
N SER A 63 -15.30 0.43 0.86
CA SER A 63 -14.44 -0.71 1.17
C SER A 63 -13.30 -0.81 0.15
N MET A 64 -12.22 -1.51 0.50
CA MET A 64 -11.09 -1.65 -0.42
C MET A 64 -11.47 -2.37 -1.73
N ASP A 65 -12.42 -3.30 -1.68
CA ASP A 65 -12.90 -4.00 -2.88
C ASP A 65 -13.82 -3.11 -3.74
N GLU A 66 -14.63 -2.23 -3.14
CA GLU A 66 -15.39 -1.23 -3.91
C GLU A 66 -14.50 -0.25 -4.68
N HIS A 67 -13.25 0.00 -4.22
CA HIS A 67 -12.30 0.79 -5.01
C HIS A 67 -12.01 0.14 -6.37
N CYS A 68 -12.06 -1.19 -6.46
CA CYS A 68 -11.80 -1.91 -7.71
C CYS A 68 -12.86 -1.63 -8.79
N GLN A 69 -13.97 -0.96 -8.46
CA GLN A 69 -14.98 -0.53 -9.43
C GLN A 69 -14.52 0.66 -10.30
N TYR A 70 -13.41 1.34 -9.96
CA TYR A 70 -12.93 2.55 -10.64
C TYR A 70 -11.71 2.26 -11.51
N LYS A 71 -11.60 2.95 -12.65
CA LYS A 71 -10.41 2.86 -13.51
C LYS A 71 -9.18 3.51 -12.89
N PHE A 72 -9.34 4.62 -12.16
CA PHE A 72 -8.24 5.38 -11.59
C PHE A 72 -8.37 5.47 -10.08
N LEU A 73 -7.29 5.14 -9.37
CA LEU A 73 -7.22 5.19 -7.92
C LEU A 73 -6.11 6.14 -7.50
N ALA A 74 -6.47 7.20 -6.78
CA ALA A 74 -5.48 8.14 -6.29
C ALA A 74 -4.75 7.57 -5.06
N HIS A 75 -3.43 7.74 -5.03
CA HIS A 75 -2.63 7.50 -3.84
C HIS A 75 -2.04 8.82 -3.32
N THR A 76 -2.18 9.04 -2.02
CA THR A 76 -1.58 10.17 -1.31
C THR A 76 -0.87 9.68 -0.05
N GLU A 77 0.29 10.27 0.24
CA GLU A 77 1.05 10.00 1.46
C GLU A 77 0.31 10.49 2.72
N GLY A 78 0.74 10.01 3.88
CA GLY A 78 0.26 10.43 5.20
C GLY A 78 1.34 11.20 5.94
N ASN A 79 1.40 11.03 7.27
CA ASN A 79 2.54 11.46 8.07
C ASN A 79 3.84 10.78 7.59
N SER A 80 3.72 9.58 7.03
CA SER A 80 4.76 8.86 6.30
C SER A 80 4.17 8.25 5.03
N TYR A 81 4.64 7.07 4.61
CA TYR A 81 3.96 6.28 3.58
C TYR A 81 2.50 6.00 3.97
N SER A 82 1.62 5.81 2.98
CA SER A 82 0.26 5.34 3.26
C SER A 82 0.13 3.87 2.91
N ALA A 83 -0.10 3.04 3.93
CA ALA A 83 -0.36 1.61 3.79
C ALA A 83 -1.54 1.28 2.87
N ARG A 84 -2.35 2.26 2.44
CA ARG A 84 -3.41 2.08 1.44
C ARG A 84 -2.87 1.60 0.10
N LEU A 85 -1.64 1.99 -0.29
CA LEU A 85 -1.12 1.73 -1.65
C LEU A 85 -1.13 0.24 -1.99
N LYS A 86 -0.57 -0.61 -1.12
CA LYS A 86 -0.54 -2.07 -1.33
C LYS A 86 -1.94 -2.67 -1.51
N TYR A 87 -2.96 -2.09 -0.88
CA TYR A 87 -4.34 -2.56 -1.06
C TYR A 87 -4.93 -2.12 -2.40
N LEU A 88 -4.74 -0.86 -2.80
CA LEU A 88 -5.21 -0.35 -4.11
C LEU A 88 -4.59 -1.13 -5.28
N ARG A 89 -3.32 -1.53 -5.13
CA ARG A 89 -2.58 -2.34 -6.11
C ARG A 89 -3.15 -3.75 -6.32
N ASN A 90 -4.09 -4.21 -5.48
CA ASN A 90 -4.83 -5.45 -5.73
C ASN A 90 -5.92 -5.29 -6.79
N CYS A 91 -6.36 -4.07 -7.08
CA CYS A 91 -7.27 -3.78 -8.16
C CYS A 91 -6.49 -3.62 -9.47
N ARG A 92 -6.99 -4.22 -10.54
CA ARG A 92 -6.72 -3.91 -11.96
C ARG A 92 -7.26 -2.53 -12.30
N SER A 93 -6.67 -1.52 -11.66
CA SER A 93 -6.96 -0.10 -11.80
C SER A 93 -5.63 0.65 -11.91
N VAL A 94 -5.63 1.78 -12.61
CA VAL A 94 -4.45 2.64 -12.75
C VAL A 94 -4.26 3.43 -11.47
N ILE A 95 -3.11 3.24 -10.82
CA ILE A 95 -2.70 4.08 -9.70
C ILE A 95 -2.23 5.43 -10.24
N VAL A 96 -2.84 6.51 -9.74
CA VAL A 96 -2.40 7.89 -9.95
C VAL A 96 -1.81 8.38 -8.63
N ALA A 97 -0.49 8.57 -8.59
CA ALA A 97 0.21 8.95 -7.38
C ALA A 97 1.03 10.21 -7.64
N HIS A 98 1.04 11.11 -6.67
CA HIS A 98 1.97 12.23 -6.70
C HIS A 98 3.42 11.71 -6.54
N LYS A 99 4.41 12.53 -6.89
CA LYS A 99 5.81 12.20 -6.62
C LYS A 99 5.99 11.92 -5.12
N LEU A 100 6.37 10.69 -4.80
CA LEU A 100 6.49 10.17 -3.44
C LEU A 100 7.79 10.65 -2.78
N GLU A 101 7.74 10.95 -1.49
CA GLU A 101 8.91 11.25 -0.65
C GLU A 101 9.21 10.10 0.33
N TRP A 102 8.16 9.42 0.78
CA TRP A 102 8.25 8.28 1.67
C TRP A 102 8.41 6.97 0.88
N MET A 103 9.18 6.05 1.44
CA MET A 103 9.51 4.79 0.79
C MET A 103 8.98 3.59 1.58
N GLU A 104 8.33 2.67 0.88
CA GLU A 104 8.11 1.29 1.30
C GLU A 104 9.03 0.37 0.51
N PHE A 105 9.27 -0.84 1.00
CA PHE A 105 10.20 -1.81 0.39
C PHE A 105 9.91 -2.14 -1.08
N PHE A 106 8.66 -1.97 -1.54
CA PHE A 106 8.24 -2.26 -2.92
C PHE A 106 8.21 -1.03 -3.84
N HIS A 107 8.38 0.20 -3.32
CA HIS A 107 8.38 1.41 -4.15
C HIS A 107 9.45 1.43 -5.25
N PRO A 108 10.65 0.85 -5.10
CA PRO A 108 11.62 0.77 -6.20
C PRO A 108 11.13 0.01 -7.45
N LEU A 109 10.10 -0.84 -7.28
CA LEU A 109 9.45 -1.58 -8.37
C LEU A 109 8.37 -0.77 -9.07
N MET A 110 8.01 0.42 -8.56
CA MET A 110 7.11 1.34 -9.24
C MET A 110 7.85 2.00 -10.40
N LYS A 111 7.27 1.89 -11.59
CA LYS A 111 7.82 2.46 -12.82
C LYS A 111 6.82 3.44 -13.41
N LYS A 112 7.25 4.69 -13.56
CA LYS A 112 6.39 5.79 -13.99
C LYS A 112 6.37 5.99 -15.49
N ASP A 113 7.31 5.40 -16.21
CA ASP A 113 7.52 5.52 -17.65
C ASP A 113 8.16 4.23 -18.22
N GLY A 114 8.31 4.21 -19.54
CA GLY A 114 8.90 3.09 -20.28
C GLY A 114 7.96 1.89 -20.48
N SER A 115 8.49 0.82 -21.07
CA SER A 115 7.75 -0.43 -21.33
C SER A 115 7.25 -1.11 -20.06
N GLU A 116 7.86 -0.80 -18.91
CA GLU A 116 7.51 -1.36 -17.60
C GLU A 116 6.59 -0.46 -16.77
N GLN A 117 6.08 0.64 -17.34
CA GLN A 117 5.22 1.59 -16.63
C GLN A 117 4.05 0.89 -15.93
N ASN A 118 3.91 1.09 -14.62
CA ASN A 118 2.88 0.44 -13.81
C ASN A 118 2.10 1.41 -12.91
N TYR A 119 2.32 2.71 -13.06
CA TYR A 119 1.49 3.76 -12.47
C TYR A 119 1.67 5.07 -13.23
N ILE A 120 0.78 6.02 -12.93
CA ILE A 120 0.92 7.41 -13.40
C ILE A 120 1.45 8.25 -12.25
N GLU A 121 2.62 8.82 -12.44
CA GLU A 121 3.16 9.87 -11.56
C GLU A 121 2.58 11.23 -11.95
N VAL A 122 2.15 12.00 -10.95
CA VAL A 122 1.76 13.40 -11.08
C VAL A 122 2.63 14.27 -10.18
N ASP A 123 2.57 15.58 -10.40
CA ASP A 123 3.30 16.54 -9.59
C ASP A 123 2.95 16.41 -8.09
N ARG A 124 3.92 16.67 -7.20
CA ARG A 124 3.74 16.54 -5.74
C ARG A 124 2.64 17.44 -5.20
N GLN A 125 2.50 18.60 -5.83
CA GLN A 125 1.53 19.63 -5.52
C GLN A 125 0.26 19.49 -6.37
N PHE A 126 0.14 18.44 -7.18
CA PHE A 126 -0.97 18.18 -8.10
C PHE A 126 -1.18 19.29 -9.15
N GLU A 127 -0.14 20.04 -9.46
CA GLU A 127 -0.17 21.01 -10.54
C GLU A 127 -0.42 20.28 -11.87
N GLY A 128 -1.41 20.75 -12.63
CA GLY A 128 -1.80 20.11 -13.89
C GLY A 128 -2.57 18.79 -13.77
N LEU A 129 -3.00 18.37 -12.56
CA LEU A 129 -3.75 17.12 -12.38
C LEU A 129 -5.02 17.06 -13.25
N GLU A 130 -5.77 18.15 -13.36
CA GLU A 130 -6.99 18.22 -14.17
C GLU A 130 -6.70 17.89 -15.64
N LYS A 131 -5.77 18.63 -16.26
CA LYS A 131 -5.33 18.36 -17.63
C LYS A 131 -4.87 16.91 -17.79
N LYS A 132 -4.11 16.39 -16.83
CA LYS A 132 -3.64 15.00 -16.85
C LYS A 132 -4.81 14.00 -16.83
N MET A 133 -5.82 14.23 -15.99
CA MET A 133 -7.00 13.37 -15.91
C MET A 133 -7.85 13.45 -17.18
N GLU A 134 -8.01 14.64 -17.77
CA GLU A 134 -8.69 14.81 -19.06
C GLU A 134 -7.98 14.03 -20.17
N GLU A 135 -6.65 14.12 -20.26
CA GLU A 135 -5.84 13.33 -21.20
C GLU A 135 -6.02 11.82 -20.99
N LEU A 136 -5.99 11.35 -19.73
CA LEU A 136 -6.17 9.93 -19.39
C LEU A 136 -7.56 9.44 -19.76
N LEU A 137 -8.60 10.24 -19.49
CA LEU A 137 -9.98 9.90 -19.83
C LEU A 137 -10.25 9.95 -21.33
N GLY A 138 -9.61 10.88 -22.05
CA GLY A 138 -9.68 10.96 -23.51
C GLY A 138 -9.10 9.73 -24.21
N LYS A 139 -8.15 9.01 -23.58
CA LYS A 139 -7.54 7.79 -24.11
C LYS A 139 -7.98 6.50 -23.38
N LYS A 140 -9.06 6.54 -22.60
CA LYS A 140 -9.51 5.41 -21.77
C LYS A 140 -9.78 4.10 -22.52
N ASP A 141 -10.03 4.20 -23.83
CA ASP A 141 -10.34 3.06 -24.72
C ASP A 141 -9.15 2.66 -25.62
N SER A 142 -7.96 3.25 -25.41
CA SER A 142 -6.74 2.95 -26.19
C SER A 142 -6.09 1.60 -25.87
N GLY A 143 -6.48 0.92 -24.79
CA GLY A 143 -5.82 -0.28 -24.28
C GLY A 143 -4.58 0.00 -23.42
N ASP A 144 -3.85 1.09 -23.66
CA ASP A 144 -2.63 1.44 -22.91
C ASP A 144 -2.86 1.53 -21.39
N LEU A 145 -4.00 2.08 -20.98
CA LEU A 145 -4.32 2.26 -19.56
C LEU A 145 -4.66 0.93 -18.88
N GLU A 146 -5.32 0.02 -19.59
CA GLU A 146 -5.59 -1.33 -19.11
C GLU A 146 -4.28 -2.08 -18.92
N GLU A 147 -3.35 -1.97 -19.88
CA GLU A 147 -2.03 -2.58 -19.81
C GLU A 147 -1.20 -2.07 -18.62
N ILE A 148 -1.25 -0.77 -18.31
CA ILE A 148 -0.60 -0.21 -17.10
C ILE A 148 -1.20 -0.84 -15.82
N ALA A 149 -2.53 -0.96 -15.76
CA ALA A 149 -3.22 -1.56 -14.62
C ALA A 149 -2.89 -3.06 -14.47
N GLU A 150 -2.82 -3.80 -15.58
CA GLU A 150 -2.45 -5.21 -15.60
C GLU A 150 -1.01 -5.43 -15.21
N ARG A 151 -0.08 -4.59 -15.70
CA ARG A 151 1.32 -4.66 -15.28
C ARG A 151 1.47 -4.40 -13.79
N SER A 152 0.74 -3.44 -13.23
CA SER A 152 0.68 -3.21 -11.78
C SER A 152 0.24 -4.48 -11.04
N VAL A 153 -0.82 -5.14 -11.50
CA VAL A 153 -1.30 -6.40 -10.93
C VAL A 153 -0.23 -7.50 -10.98
N ARG A 154 0.39 -7.73 -12.14
CA ARG A 154 1.42 -8.77 -12.33
C ARG A 154 2.63 -8.54 -11.44
N VAL A 155 3.06 -7.29 -11.29
CA VAL A 155 4.21 -6.92 -10.44
C VAL A 155 3.84 -7.05 -8.96
N PHE A 156 2.77 -6.42 -8.52
CA PHE A 156 2.50 -6.26 -7.09
C PHE A 156 1.63 -7.39 -6.54
N ARG A 157 0.40 -7.54 -7.03
CA ARG A 157 -0.57 -8.53 -6.50
C ARG A 157 -0.08 -9.96 -6.67
N GLU A 158 0.51 -10.28 -7.81
CA GLU A 158 0.82 -11.67 -8.20
C GLU A 158 2.26 -12.09 -7.89
N ARG A 159 3.17 -11.12 -7.66
CA ARG A 159 4.58 -11.41 -7.46
C ARG A 159 5.15 -10.82 -6.18
N TYR A 160 5.23 -9.50 -6.04
CA TYR A 160 6.06 -8.87 -5.01
C TYR A 160 5.34 -8.51 -3.71
N LEU A 161 4.01 -8.52 -3.67
CA LEU A 161 3.18 -8.30 -2.46
C LEU A 161 2.35 -9.53 -2.07
N THR A 162 2.77 -10.71 -2.50
CA THR A 162 2.19 -11.98 -2.02
C THR A 162 2.69 -12.29 -0.60
N PRO A 163 1.95 -13.08 0.20
CA PRO A 163 2.44 -13.53 1.50
C PRO A 163 3.80 -14.23 1.42
N ALA A 164 4.03 -15.04 0.37
CA ALA A 164 5.31 -15.71 0.15
C ALA A 164 6.44 -14.71 -0.14
N ALA A 165 6.19 -13.67 -0.94
CA ALA A 165 7.17 -12.63 -1.23
C ALA A 165 7.52 -11.78 -0.01
N GLU A 166 6.53 -11.46 0.84
CA GLU A 166 6.77 -10.75 2.10
C GLU A 166 7.69 -11.57 3.03
N VAL A 167 7.41 -12.87 3.19
CA VAL A 167 8.27 -13.78 3.96
C VAL A 167 9.67 -13.88 3.34
N CYS A 168 9.75 -13.96 2.01
CA CYS A 168 11.04 -14.00 1.30
C CYS A 168 11.87 -12.73 1.56
N TYR A 169 11.23 -11.56 1.49
CA TYR A 169 11.87 -10.27 1.75
C TYR A 169 12.43 -10.22 3.17
N TRP A 170 11.62 -10.57 4.19
CA TRP A 170 12.07 -10.60 5.59
C TRP A 170 13.24 -11.55 5.82
N ARG A 171 13.18 -12.77 5.26
CA ARG A 171 14.28 -13.73 5.36
C ARG A 171 15.57 -13.17 4.76
N ARG A 172 15.49 -12.58 3.57
CA ARG A 172 16.68 -12.02 2.90
C ARG A 172 17.21 -10.79 3.64
N LEU A 173 16.33 -9.94 4.17
CA LEU A 173 16.69 -8.78 4.97
C LEU A 173 17.46 -9.18 6.22
N ILE A 174 16.94 -10.14 7.00
CA ILE A 174 17.59 -10.61 8.23
C ILE A 174 18.92 -11.30 7.92
N SER A 175 18.98 -12.14 6.87
CA SER A 175 20.25 -12.75 6.46
C SER A 175 21.28 -11.72 5.99
N GLY A 176 20.88 -10.73 5.19
CA GLY A 176 21.76 -9.66 4.74
C GLY A 176 22.24 -8.77 5.89
N TRP A 177 21.38 -8.51 6.88
CA TRP A 177 21.77 -7.81 8.11
C TRP A 177 22.85 -8.60 8.86
N LYS A 178 22.69 -9.92 9.01
CA LYS A 178 23.69 -10.78 9.65
C LYS A 178 25.07 -10.67 8.99
N GLU A 179 25.14 -10.58 7.66
CA GLU A 179 26.40 -10.48 6.91
C GLU A 179 27.22 -9.21 7.22
N VAL A 180 26.57 -8.14 7.71
CA VAL A 180 27.22 -6.85 8.04
C VAL A 180 27.36 -6.61 9.54
N MET A 181 26.91 -7.54 10.38
CA MET A 181 27.05 -7.41 11.83
C MET A 181 28.52 -7.52 12.23
N GLY A 182 29.01 -6.53 12.98
CA GLY A 182 30.38 -6.51 13.52
C GLY A 182 30.57 -7.32 14.80
N PHE A 183 29.61 -8.16 15.18
CA PHE A 183 29.65 -8.96 16.40
C PHE A 183 28.83 -10.25 16.25
N GLU A 184 29.20 -11.28 17.02
CA GLU A 184 28.39 -12.49 17.17
C GLU A 184 27.36 -12.32 18.28
N VAL A 185 26.14 -12.79 18.03
CA VAL A 185 25.06 -12.72 19.01
C VAL A 185 25.29 -13.78 20.08
N GLU A 186 25.49 -13.36 21.33
CA GLU A 186 25.53 -14.31 22.44
C GLU A 186 24.10 -14.61 22.91
N PHE A 187 23.76 -15.90 22.97
CA PHE A 187 22.43 -16.35 23.38
C PHE A 187 22.27 -16.49 24.91
N PHE A 188 23.37 -16.54 25.65
CA PHE A 188 23.40 -16.88 27.07
C PHE A 188 24.21 -15.86 27.88
N ASN A 189 23.72 -15.53 29.07
CA ASN A 189 24.52 -15.01 30.15
C ASN A 189 25.14 -16.21 30.88
N VAL A 190 26.45 -16.17 31.10
CA VAL A 190 27.15 -17.19 31.89
C VAL A 190 27.32 -16.65 33.30
N THR A 191 26.79 -17.36 34.31
CA THR A 191 26.95 -16.98 35.71
C THR A 191 28.39 -17.23 36.19
N ALA A 192 28.74 -16.70 37.36
CA ALA A 192 30.05 -16.97 37.99
C ALA A 192 30.32 -18.47 38.24
N THR A 193 29.27 -19.29 38.33
CA THR A 193 29.36 -20.75 38.50
C THR A 193 29.42 -21.51 37.17
N GLY A 194 29.40 -20.82 36.03
CA GLY A 194 29.41 -21.42 34.69
C GLY A 194 28.04 -21.82 34.15
N GLU A 195 26.95 -21.51 34.85
CA GLU A 195 25.59 -21.80 34.41
C GLU A 195 25.19 -20.89 33.23
N LYS A 196 24.65 -21.47 32.15
CA LYS A 196 24.17 -20.73 30.98
C LYS A 196 22.69 -20.40 31.13
N LYS A 197 22.38 -19.11 31.26
CA LYS A 197 21.00 -18.61 31.29
C LYS A 197 20.68 -17.84 30.02
N TRP A 198 19.59 -18.18 29.33
CA TRP A 198 19.17 -17.48 28.12
C TRP A 198 19.05 -15.96 28.34
N ARG A 199 19.53 -15.17 27.37
CA ARG A 199 19.43 -13.69 27.36
C ARG A 199 18.06 -13.17 26.90
N GLY A 200 17.15 -14.07 26.51
CA GLY A 200 15.81 -13.77 26.04
C GLY A 200 14.98 -15.04 25.87
N VAL A 201 13.80 -14.92 25.26
CA VAL A 201 12.93 -16.05 24.94
C VAL A 201 12.98 -16.29 23.43
N PRO A 202 13.13 -17.55 22.96
CA PRO A 202 13.02 -17.88 21.54
C PRO A 202 11.72 -17.34 20.95
N VAL A 203 11.76 -16.86 19.71
CA VAL A 203 10.60 -16.23 19.07
C VAL A 203 9.43 -17.22 18.96
N GLU A 204 9.71 -18.50 18.76
CA GLU A 204 8.74 -19.59 18.70
C GLU A 204 7.99 -19.73 20.03
N SER A 205 8.71 -19.73 21.15
CA SER A 205 8.12 -19.77 22.49
C SER A 205 7.27 -18.52 22.76
N PHE A 206 7.74 -17.33 22.39
CA PHE A 206 6.97 -16.09 22.55
C PHE A 206 5.69 -16.10 21.69
N LEU A 207 5.75 -16.61 20.46
CA LEU A 207 4.59 -16.68 19.58
C LEU A 207 3.51 -17.63 20.11
N LEU A 208 3.92 -18.73 20.74
CA LEU A 208 3.04 -19.71 21.36
C LEU A 208 2.45 -19.23 22.69
N GLU A 209 3.31 -18.77 23.61
CA GLU A 209 2.93 -18.48 24.99
C GLU A 209 2.50 -17.02 25.20
N ARG A 210 2.89 -16.13 24.28
CA ARG A 210 2.75 -14.66 24.42
C ARG A 210 3.39 -14.12 25.72
N ARG A 211 4.42 -14.80 26.22
CA ARG A 211 5.15 -14.47 27.46
C ARG A 211 6.64 -14.30 27.19
N LEU A 212 7.25 -13.38 27.92
CA LEU A 212 8.70 -13.11 27.90
C LEU A 212 9.46 -13.82 29.03
N LYS A 213 8.75 -14.56 29.88
CA LYS A 213 9.30 -15.39 30.93
C LYS A 213 8.57 -16.72 30.90
N TRP A 214 9.34 -17.80 30.88
CA TRP A 214 8.83 -19.14 31.04
C TRP A 214 8.61 -19.40 32.54
N ASP A 215 7.41 -19.80 32.91
CA ASP A 215 7.05 -20.18 34.28
C ASP A 215 6.42 -21.59 34.25
N PRO A 216 7.17 -22.63 34.65
CA PRO A 216 6.67 -24.00 34.62
C PRO A 216 5.58 -24.30 35.66
N VAL A 217 5.33 -23.39 36.60
CA VAL A 217 4.41 -23.63 37.73
C VAL A 217 2.95 -23.27 37.39
N LEU A 218 2.71 -22.73 36.20
CA LEU A 218 1.37 -22.32 35.71
C LEU A 218 0.72 -23.34 34.76
N ILE A 219 1.15 -24.60 34.79
CA ILE A 219 0.53 -25.73 34.07
C ILE A 219 -0.38 -26.51 35.01
#